data_AF-A0A2G9MJN6-F1
#
_entry.id   AF-A0A2G9MJN6-F1
#
_cell.length_a   1.000
_cell.length_b   1.000
_cell.length_c   1.000
_cell.angle_alpha   90.00
_cell.angle_beta   90.00
_cell.angle_gamma   90.00
#
_symmetry.space_group_name_H-M   'P 1'
#
loop_
_entity.id
_entity.type
_entity.pdbx_description
1 polymer ?
#
loop_
_entity_poly.entity_id
_entity_poly.type
_entity_poly.pdbx_seq_one_letter_code
_entity_poly.pdbx_strand_id
1 'polypeptide(L)'
;MILVRKMIKTKEHSMKNEEIKVKPFKKNKSKNNLIIIAVIGAVVICAFVLYFISFNKAPSKDIAAIVNGESITLQDINEQYGRVPEEYKQFITKEMLLNQSINELLLLQEAKKQGISVTAEELSEVMDNLIIQSGLSKEEFDKTLEEQNLTMGFVEDYYKKQMVINKLLNKTVISKIIVSVSEIKEYYNNNENEFITPEQVRARHILVNSSEEAESILKELKDGADFIDLAKEKSICPSASEGGDLGYFSKGQMVKEFEDAAFALEVGELSPVVETQYGYHIIKLLDKTPETLKSLEEAMGEIEVILKQEKQNEEIINYLEGLIESADIKILGGKEISPTSEIAPITASAVDDECITKYDIPKNTVIFVYSESCSHCAKMKPLVKELEGEGYNFYWAGGSDSNAYEMLNECFTDIMTGYVPQFICPDGVEYTGEMSIEDLKAFADKCRA
;
A
#
# COMPACT_ATOMS: atom_id res chain seq x y z
N MET A 1 -26.40 -17.29 28.04
CA MET A 1 -27.47 -17.62 27.05
C MET A 1 -28.89 -17.30 27.55
N ILE A 2 -29.05 -16.29 28.41
CA ILE A 2 -30.34 -15.67 28.79
C ILE A 2 -30.04 -14.19 28.96
N LEU A 3 -29.83 -13.46 27.85
CA LEU A 3 -29.78 -11.98 27.80
C LEU A 3 -29.79 -11.41 26.36
N VAL A 4 -30.17 -12.20 25.34
CA VAL A 4 -30.30 -11.76 23.93
C VAL A 4 -31.76 -11.85 23.43
N ARG A 5 -32.75 -12.04 24.32
CA ARG A 5 -34.16 -12.26 23.95
C ARG A 5 -35.12 -11.10 24.25
N LYS A 6 -34.64 -9.87 24.51
CA LYS A 6 -35.48 -8.78 25.03
C LYS A 6 -35.64 -7.53 24.15
N MET A 7 -35.28 -7.55 22.86
CA MET A 7 -35.53 -6.41 21.95
C MET A 7 -36.32 -6.70 20.67
N ILE A 8 -36.93 -7.89 20.56
CA ILE A 8 -37.90 -8.19 19.48
C ILE A 8 -39.27 -8.43 20.13
N LYS A 9 -39.98 -7.34 20.45
CA LYS A 9 -41.45 -7.29 20.61
C LYS A 9 -41.86 -5.93 21.20
N THR A 10 -42.09 -4.94 20.33
CA THR A 10 -43.18 -3.96 20.51
C THR A 10 -43.38 -3.15 19.23
N LYS A 11 -44.66 -3.08 18.81
CA LYS A 11 -45.28 -2.22 17.79
C LYS A 11 -45.60 -2.84 16.42
N GLU A 12 -46.53 -3.79 16.43
CA GLU A 12 -47.62 -3.81 15.45
C GLU A 12 -48.78 -2.94 15.96
N HIS A 13 -48.98 -1.77 15.38
CA HIS A 13 -50.31 -1.20 15.26
C HIS A 13 -50.41 -0.19 14.10
N SER A 14 -51.24 -0.57 13.14
CA SER A 14 -52.13 0.26 12.30
C SER A 14 -51.56 1.56 11.71
N MET A 15 -51.29 1.57 10.40
CA MET A 15 -51.51 2.75 9.57
C MET A 15 -52.15 2.39 8.23
N LYS A 16 -53.16 3.18 7.89
CA LYS A 16 -54.02 3.13 6.72
C LYS A 16 -53.22 3.46 5.45
N ASN A 17 -53.69 2.93 4.32
CA ASN A 17 -53.27 3.31 2.97
C ASN A 17 -53.52 4.80 2.73
N GLU A 18 -52.46 5.61 2.76
CA GLU A 18 -52.37 6.87 2.03
C GLU A 18 -51.20 6.76 1.06
N GLU A 19 -51.45 7.02 -0.23
CA GLU A 19 -50.45 7.05 -1.28
C GLU A 19 -49.42 8.17 -1.00
N ILE A 20 -48.26 7.79 -0.46
CA ILE A 20 -47.11 8.68 -0.38
C ILE A 20 -46.52 8.79 -1.80
N LYS A 21 -46.81 9.90 -2.48
CA LYS A 21 -46.03 10.33 -3.65
C LYS A 21 -44.59 10.61 -3.22
N VAL A 22 -43.72 9.62 -3.39
CA VAL A 22 -42.28 9.76 -3.24
C VAL A 22 -41.78 10.75 -4.29
N LYS A 23 -41.36 11.95 -3.86
CA LYS A 23 -40.57 12.85 -4.71
C LYS A 23 -39.27 12.11 -5.07
N PRO A 24 -38.84 12.13 -6.35
CA PRO A 24 -37.64 11.41 -6.75
C PRO A 24 -36.45 11.91 -5.94
N PHE A 25 -35.75 10.96 -5.33
CA PHE A 25 -34.49 11.16 -4.64
C PHE A 25 -33.51 11.82 -5.63
N LYS A 26 -33.17 13.10 -5.40
CA LYS A 26 -32.10 13.76 -6.17
C LYS A 26 -30.82 12.99 -5.88
N LYS A 27 -30.32 12.26 -6.89
CA LYS A 27 -28.97 11.69 -6.91
C LYS A 27 -27.98 12.80 -6.57
N ASN A 28 -27.49 12.84 -5.34
CA ASN A 28 -26.28 13.57 -5.05
C ASN A 28 -25.12 12.73 -5.59
N LYS A 29 -24.79 13.00 -6.85
CA LYS A 29 -23.67 12.40 -7.58
C LYS A 29 -22.39 12.99 -6.97
N SER A 30 -21.89 12.41 -5.88
CA SER A 30 -20.47 12.48 -5.59
C SER A 30 -19.78 11.74 -6.72
N LYS A 31 -19.39 12.48 -7.76
CA LYS A 31 -18.68 11.94 -8.91
C LYS A 31 -17.31 11.40 -8.51
N ASN A 32 -16.78 11.79 -7.35
CA ASN A 32 -15.38 11.53 -7.01
C ASN A 32 -15.14 10.08 -6.54
N ASN A 33 -16.02 9.46 -5.76
CA ASN A 33 -15.76 8.09 -5.27
C ASN A 33 -16.10 6.99 -6.29
N LEU A 34 -17.04 7.24 -7.21
CA LEU A 34 -17.30 6.32 -8.34
C LEU A 34 -16.19 6.42 -9.41
N ILE A 35 -15.57 7.60 -9.54
CA ILE A 35 -14.40 7.80 -10.40
C ILE A 35 -13.17 7.12 -9.79
N ILE A 36 -12.94 7.17 -8.47
CA ILE A 36 -11.76 6.55 -7.84
C ILE A 36 -11.78 5.01 -7.95
N ILE A 37 -12.94 4.36 -7.74
CA ILE A 37 -13.05 2.89 -7.89
C ILE A 37 -12.96 2.46 -9.37
N ALA A 38 -13.51 3.27 -10.29
CA ALA A 38 -13.35 3.06 -11.73
C ALA A 38 -11.91 3.34 -12.19
N VAL A 39 -11.20 4.27 -11.55
CA VAL A 39 -9.78 4.59 -11.84
C VAL A 39 -8.87 3.51 -11.30
N ILE A 40 -9.13 2.87 -10.15
CA ILE A 40 -8.28 1.77 -9.65
C ILE A 40 -8.50 0.50 -10.49
N GLY A 41 -9.74 0.16 -10.82
CA GLY A 41 -10.05 -0.95 -11.74
C GLY A 41 -9.55 -0.70 -13.17
N ALA A 42 -9.68 0.53 -13.67
CA ALA A 42 -9.11 0.93 -14.95
C ALA A 42 -7.60 1.21 -14.89
N VAL A 43 -6.94 1.39 -13.74
CA VAL A 43 -5.47 1.54 -13.68
C VAL A 43 -4.81 0.16 -13.63
N VAL A 44 -5.41 -0.84 -12.99
CA VAL A 44 -4.92 -2.23 -13.08
C VAL A 44 -5.15 -2.81 -14.49
N ILE A 45 -6.25 -2.42 -15.15
CA ILE A 45 -6.53 -2.82 -16.55
C ILE A 45 -5.78 -1.90 -17.56
N CYS A 46 -5.70 -0.59 -17.36
CA CYS A 46 -5.00 0.34 -18.29
C CYS A 46 -3.49 0.39 -18.13
N ALA A 47 -2.92 0.11 -16.95
CA ALA A 47 -1.45 -0.01 -16.81
C ALA A 47 -0.91 -1.24 -17.55
N PHE A 48 -1.74 -2.25 -17.80
CA PHE A 48 -1.42 -3.38 -18.68
C PHE A 48 -1.76 -3.12 -20.17
N VAL A 49 -2.62 -2.15 -20.50
CA VAL A 49 -3.17 -1.94 -21.86
C VAL A 49 -2.43 -0.85 -22.66
N LEU A 50 -1.56 -0.04 -22.06
CA LEU A 50 -0.78 0.98 -22.79
C LEU A 50 0.57 0.44 -23.29
N TYR A 51 0.44 -0.70 -23.93
CA TYR A 51 1.43 -1.74 -24.14
C TYR A 51 1.84 -1.73 -25.62
N PHE A 52 3.11 -1.39 -25.86
CA PHE A 52 4.01 -1.97 -26.87
C PHE A 52 4.46 -1.23 -28.14
N ILE A 53 5.75 -1.45 -28.44
CA ILE A 53 6.29 -1.72 -29.77
C ILE A 53 7.03 -3.09 -29.74
N SER A 54 6.86 -3.85 -30.84
CA SER A 54 7.14 -5.26 -31.13
C SER A 54 8.52 -5.87 -30.81
N PHE A 55 8.56 -7.21 -30.64
CA PHE A 55 9.49 -8.11 -31.37
C PHE A 55 9.02 -9.59 -31.39
N ASN A 56 8.89 -10.17 -32.59
CA ASN A 56 8.74 -11.61 -32.83
C ASN A 56 10.13 -12.27 -32.90
N LYS A 57 10.44 -13.21 -31.99
CA LYS A 57 11.63 -14.07 -32.07
C LYS A 57 11.26 -15.53 -31.81
N ALA A 58 11.86 -16.44 -32.57
CA ALA A 58 11.57 -17.88 -32.54
C ALA A 58 11.88 -18.54 -31.16
N PRO A 59 11.16 -19.61 -30.80
CA PRO A 59 11.25 -20.22 -29.47
C PRO A 59 12.62 -20.88 -29.18
N SER A 60 13.31 -20.43 -28.13
CA SER A 60 14.50 -21.11 -27.58
C SER A 60 14.06 -22.21 -26.63
N LYS A 61 14.53 -23.45 -26.83
CA LYS A 61 14.26 -24.61 -25.95
C LYS A 61 15.03 -24.61 -24.62
N ASP A 62 15.68 -23.50 -24.29
CA ASP A 62 16.51 -23.41 -23.10
C ASP A 62 15.60 -23.34 -21.85
N ILE A 63 15.80 -24.28 -20.94
CA ILE A 63 15.01 -24.41 -19.70
C ILE A 63 15.56 -23.42 -18.68
N ALA A 64 14.68 -22.61 -18.08
CA ALA A 64 14.98 -21.68 -16.98
C ALA A 64 14.89 -22.35 -15.61
N ALA A 65 13.88 -23.20 -15.42
CA ALA A 65 13.74 -24.00 -14.21
C ALA A 65 12.94 -25.28 -14.47
N ILE A 66 13.11 -26.29 -13.61
CA ILE A 66 12.28 -27.49 -13.53
C ILE A 66 11.69 -27.55 -12.13
N VAL A 67 10.37 -27.66 -12.04
CA VAL A 67 9.60 -27.69 -10.78
C VAL A 67 8.76 -28.97 -10.77
N ASN A 68 9.13 -29.93 -9.91
CA ASN A 68 8.50 -31.26 -9.82
C ASN A 68 8.41 -31.98 -11.19
N GLY A 69 9.43 -31.79 -12.03
CA GLY A 69 9.52 -32.38 -13.37
C GLY A 69 8.85 -31.59 -14.49
N GLU A 70 8.20 -30.46 -14.20
CA GLU A 70 7.62 -29.56 -15.21
C GLU A 70 8.56 -28.37 -15.47
N SER A 71 8.78 -28.02 -16.73
CA SER A 71 9.78 -27.01 -17.13
C SER A 71 9.18 -25.62 -17.32
N ILE A 72 9.86 -24.60 -16.82
CA ILE A 72 9.69 -23.19 -17.19
C ILE A 72 10.80 -22.84 -18.17
N THR A 73 10.50 -22.22 -19.31
CA THR A 73 11.52 -21.93 -20.34
C THR A 73 12.08 -20.52 -20.23
N LEU A 74 13.32 -20.30 -20.68
CA LEU A 74 13.89 -18.96 -20.78
C LEU A 74 13.14 -18.10 -21.78
N GLN A 75 12.48 -18.70 -22.77
CA GLN A 75 11.63 -17.96 -23.68
C GLN A 75 10.44 -17.35 -22.92
N ASP A 76 9.74 -18.12 -22.09
CA ASP A 76 8.60 -17.62 -21.32
C ASP A 76 9.02 -16.40 -20.47
N ILE A 77 10.16 -16.50 -19.79
CA ILE A 77 10.71 -15.42 -18.98
C ILE A 77 11.15 -14.23 -19.83
N ASN A 78 11.81 -14.46 -20.96
CA ASN A 78 12.23 -13.38 -21.86
C ASN A 78 11.05 -12.67 -22.49
N GLU A 79 9.99 -13.40 -22.84
CA GLU A 79 8.76 -12.82 -23.34
C GLU A 79 8.11 -12.01 -22.24
N GLN A 80 7.89 -12.57 -21.03
CA GLN A 80 7.38 -11.85 -19.85
C GLN A 80 8.19 -10.57 -19.56
N TYR A 81 9.51 -10.65 -19.60
CA TYR A 81 10.39 -9.48 -19.39
C TYR A 81 10.28 -8.47 -20.54
N GLY A 82 10.12 -8.96 -21.77
CA GLY A 82 9.79 -8.11 -22.92
C GLY A 82 8.49 -7.34 -22.71
N ARG A 83 7.53 -7.92 -21.94
CA ARG A 83 6.24 -7.34 -21.51
C ARG A 83 6.36 -6.20 -20.50
N VAL A 84 7.49 -6.08 -19.82
CA VAL A 84 7.72 -5.02 -18.83
C VAL A 84 7.96 -3.68 -19.55
N PRO A 85 7.20 -2.61 -19.26
CA PRO A 85 7.46 -1.29 -19.84
C PRO A 85 8.84 -0.75 -19.43
N GLU A 86 9.52 -0.02 -20.32
CA GLU A 86 10.91 0.43 -20.12
C GLU A 86 11.12 1.18 -18.80
N GLU A 87 10.18 2.05 -18.42
CA GLU A 87 10.21 2.80 -17.15
C GLU A 87 10.20 1.90 -15.90
N TYR A 88 9.70 0.67 -16.01
CA TYR A 88 9.67 -0.32 -14.93
C TYR A 88 10.75 -1.39 -15.03
N LYS A 89 11.50 -1.48 -16.14
CA LYS A 89 12.59 -2.48 -16.28
C LYS A 89 13.71 -2.31 -15.27
N GLN A 90 13.87 -1.12 -14.71
CA GLN A 90 14.79 -0.87 -13.60
C GLN A 90 14.36 -1.52 -12.28
N PHE A 91 13.06 -1.83 -12.12
CA PHE A 91 12.48 -2.40 -10.88
C PHE A 91 12.10 -3.87 -11.00
N ILE A 92 12.11 -4.43 -12.21
CA ILE A 92 11.66 -5.79 -12.47
C ILE A 92 12.79 -6.51 -13.18
N THR A 93 13.29 -7.60 -12.60
CA THR A 93 14.33 -8.43 -13.20
C THR A 93 13.74 -9.70 -13.80
N LYS A 94 14.49 -10.37 -14.69
CA LYS A 94 14.12 -11.69 -15.20
C LYS A 94 14.06 -12.75 -14.11
N GLU A 95 14.85 -12.58 -13.05
CA GLU A 95 14.85 -13.47 -11.90
C GLU A 95 13.54 -13.35 -11.11
N MET A 96 13.04 -12.14 -10.87
CA MET A 96 11.74 -11.93 -10.23
C MET A 96 10.61 -12.62 -11.00
N LEU A 97 10.62 -12.51 -12.33
CA LEU A 97 9.65 -13.17 -13.21
C LEU A 97 9.78 -14.70 -13.19
N LEU A 98 11.01 -15.21 -13.08
CA LEU A 98 11.25 -16.64 -12.91
C LEU A 98 10.67 -17.14 -11.58
N ASN A 99 10.92 -16.45 -10.47
CA ASN A 99 10.36 -16.82 -9.17
C ASN A 99 8.84 -16.75 -9.16
N GLN A 100 8.26 -15.72 -9.76
CA GLN A 100 6.81 -15.61 -9.93
C GLN A 100 6.26 -16.81 -10.72
N SER A 101 6.94 -17.20 -11.80
CA SER A 101 6.54 -18.36 -12.61
C SER A 101 6.68 -19.69 -11.84
N ILE A 102 7.70 -19.83 -10.98
CA ILE A 102 7.87 -20.99 -10.10
C ILE A 102 6.71 -21.06 -9.08
N ASN A 103 6.40 -19.95 -8.42
CA ASN A 103 5.31 -19.88 -7.44
C ASN A 103 3.94 -20.18 -8.06
N GLU A 104 3.67 -19.60 -9.24
CA GLU A 104 2.44 -19.89 -10.00
C GLU A 104 2.35 -21.39 -10.33
N LEU A 105 3.44 -21.98 -10.81
CA LEU A 105 3.49 -23.38 -11.18
C LEU A 105 3.26 -24.32 -9.98
N LEU A 106 3.87 -24.04 -8.83
CA LEU A 106 3.66 -24.80 -7.59
C LEU A 106 2.19 -24.76 -7.15
N LEU A 107 1.56 -23.59 -7.18
CA LEU A 107 0.14 -23.44 -6.85
C LEU A 107 -0.75 -24.22 -7.83
N LEU A 108 -0.46 -24.18 -9.13
CA LEU A 108 -1.22 -24.93 -10.14
C LEU A 108 -1.07 -26.44 -9.96
N GLN A 109 0.15 -26.92 -9.64
CA GLN A 109 0.40 -28.33 -9.36
C GLN A 109 -0.35 -28.80 -8.11
N GLU A 110 -0.35 -28.02 -7.04
CA GLU A 110 -1.10 -28.34 -5.82
C GLU A 110 -2.61 -28.28 -6.05
N ALA A 111 -3.11 -27.30 -6.82
CA ALA A 111 -4.51 -27.25 -7.22
C ALA A 111 -4.93 -28.52 -7.98
N LYS A 112 -4.10 -28.95 -8.95
CA LYS A 112 -4.32 -30.19 -9.71
C LYS A 112 -4.31 -31.43 -8.80
N LYS A 113 -3.38 -31.51 -7.86
CA LYS A 113 -3.31 -32.59 -6.85
C LYS A 113 -4.56 -32.66 -5.97
N GLN A 114 -5.16 -31.51 -5.66
CA GLN A 114 -6.42 -31.42 -4.92
C GLN A 114 -7.69 -31.52 -5.78
N GLY A 115 -7.54 -31.76 -7.10
CA GLY A 115 -8.67 -31.86 -8.03
C GLY A 115 -9.43 -30.56 -8.22
N ILE A 116 -8.78 -29.41 -8.03
CA ILE A 116 -9.36 -28.09 -8.21
C ILE A 116 -9.28 -27.71 -9.69
N SER A 117 -10.41 -27.34 -10.27
CA SER A 117 -10.53 -26.91 -11.66
C SER A 117 -11.54 -25.79 -11.84
N VAL A 118 -11.54 -25.19 -13.02
CA VAL A 118 -12.48 -24.17 -13.46
C VAL A 118 -13.27 -24.75 -14.64
N THR A 119 -14.59 -24.64 -14.61
CA THR A 119 -15.46 -25.09 -15.71
C THR A 119 -15.46 -24.07 -16.85
N ALA A 120 -15.90 -24.49 -18.04
CA ALA A 120 -15.98 -23.60 -19.19
C ALA A 120 -16.97 -22.45 -18.94
N GLU A 121 -18.05 -22.72 -18.22
CA GLU A 121 -19.08 -21.74 -17.87
C GLU A 121 -18.55 -20.68 -16.92
N GLU A 122 -17.82 -21.08 -15.87
CA GLU A 122 -17.19 -20.15 -14.93
C GLU A 122 -16.19 -19.23 -15.64
N LEU A 123 -15.37 -19.79 -16.54
CA LEU A 123 -14.42 -19.01 -17.32
C LEU A 123 -15.16 -18.05 -18.27
N SER A 124 -16.19 -18.52 -18.96
CA SER A 124 -16.98 -17.67 -19.87
C SER A 124 -17.60 -16.48 -19.14
N GLU A 125 -18.13 -16.67 -17.94
CA GLU A 125 -18.72 -15.58 -17.15
C GLU A 125 -17.67 -14.52 -16.77
N VAL A 126 -16.47 -14.94 -16.38
CA VAL A 126 -15.36 -14.01 -16.10
C VAL A 126 -14.95 -13.25 -17.36
N MET A 127 -14.86 -13.93 -18.51
CA MET A 127 -14.49 -13.32 -19.78
C MET A 127 -15.55 -12.33 -20.28
N ASP A 128 -16.84 -12.67 -20.16
CA ASP A 128 -17.93 -11.77 -20.53
C ASP A 128 -17.92 -10.52 -19.66
N ASN A 129 -17.72 -10.68 -18.34
CA ASN A 129 -17.61 -9.55 -17.42
C ASN A 129 -16.39 -8.67 -17.72
N LEU A 130 -15.25 -9.26 -18.09
CA LEU A 130 -14.05 -8.53 -18.50
C LEU A 130 -14.33 -7.66 -19.73
N ILE A 131 -14.96 -8.23 -20.76
CA ILE A 131 -15.33 -7.50 -21.99
C ILE A 131 -16.31 -6.38 -21.66
N ILE A 132 -17.35 -6.65 -20.86
CA ILE A 132 -18.32 -5.62 -20.44
C ILE A 132 -17.64 -4.48 -19.68
N GLN A 133 -16.73 -4.79 -18.76
CA GLN A 133 -16.00 -3.79 -17.98
C GLN A 133 -15.05 -2.95 -18.82
N SER A 134 -14.49 -3.52 -19.90
CA SER A 134 -13.68 -2.75 -20.85
C SER A 134 -14.48 -1.68 -21.61
N GLY A 135 -15.80 -1.82 -21.66
CA GLY A 135 -16.69 -0.95 -22.44
C GLY A 135 -16.62 -1.16 -23.95
N LEU A 136 -15.86 -2.17 -24.41
CA LEU A 136 -15.71 -2.55 -25.82
C LEU A 136 -16.75 -3.61 -26.21
N SER A 137 -17.09 -3.64 -27.50
CA SER A 137 -17.68 -4.85 -28.09
C SER A 137 -16.64 -5.97 -28.15
N LYS A 138 -17.11 -7.22 -28.29
CA LYS A 138 -16.20 -8.37 -28.42
C LYS A 138 -15.24 -8.24 -29.61
N GLU A 139 -15.73 -7.72 -30.74
CA GLU A 139 -14.90 -7.50 -31.94
C GLU A 139 -13.83 -6.42 -31.71
N GLU A 140 -14.18 -5.32 -31.04
CA GLU A 140 -13.21 -4.27 -30.67
C GLU A 140 -12.19 -4.78 -29.64
N PHE A 141 -12.63 -5.62 -28.71
CA PHE A 141 -11.75 -6.26 -27.73
C PHE A 141 -10.77 -7.20 -28.42
N ASP A 142 -11.24 -8.09 -29.29
CA ASP A 142 -10.40 -9.01 -30.07
C ASP A 142 -9.39 -8.23 -30.92
N LYS A 143 -9.83 -7.16 -31.60
CA LYS A 143 -8.95 -6.28 -32.37
C LYS A 143 -7.90 -5.59 -31.50
N THR A 144 -8.27 -5.17 -30.29
CA THR A 144 -7.33 -4.57 -29.33
C THR A 144 -6.28 -5.59 -28.89
N LEU A 145 -6.66 -6.85 -28.65
CA LEU A 145 -5.72 -7.92 -28.35
C LEU A 145 -4.76 -8.16 -29.53
N GLU A 146 -5.27 -8.22 -30.76
CA GLU A 146 -4.45 -8.41 -31.96
C GLU A 146 -3.44 -7.27 -32.15
N GLU A 147 -3.85 -6.02 -31.93
CA GLU A 147 -2.97 -4.84 -31.94
C GLU A 147 -1.83 -4.96 -30.93
N GLN A 148 -2.05 -5.68 -29.83
CA GLN A 148 -1.06 -5.96 -28.78
C GLN A 148 -0.30 -7.28 -29.00
N ASN A 149 -0.52 -7.96 -30.14
CA ASN A 149 -0.01 -9.30 -30.44
C ASN A 149 -0.44 -10.37 -29.41
N LEU A 150 -1.61 -10.19 -28.82
CA LEU A 150 -2.26 -11.15 -27.93
C LEU A 150 -3.39 -11.86 -28.65
N THR A 151 -3.84 -12.98 -28.09
CA THR A 151 -5.00 -13.72 -28.59
C THR A 151 -5.99 -13.90 -27.45
N MET A 152 -7.28 -14.04 -27.78
CA MET A 152 -8.30 -14.37 -26.77
C MET A 152 -7.95 -15.64 -26.00
N GLY A 153 -7.40 -16.67 -26.68
CA GLY A 153 -6.96 -17.89 -26.03
C GLY A 153 -5.85 -17.71 -24.99
N PHE A 154 -4.94 -16.75 -25.20
CA PHE A 154 -3.93 -16.38 -24.19
C PHE A 154 -4.57 -15.76 -22.96
N VAL A 155 -5.55 -14.85 -23.16
CA VAL A 155 -6.28 -14.22 -22.06
C VAL A 155 -7.10 -15.24 -21.29
N GLU A 156 -7.81 -16.13 -21.99
CA GLU A 156 -8.56 -17.23 -21.39
C GLU A 156 -7.67 -18.16 -20.55
N ASP A 157 -6.48 -18.53 -21.05
CA ASP A 157 -5.53 -19.38 -20.30
C ASP A 157 -5.03 -18.68 -19.03
N TYR A 158 -4.69 -17.39 -19.13
CA TYR A 158 -4.29 -16.58 -17.98
C TYR A 158 -5.38 -16.54 -16.91
N TYR A 159 -6.60 -16.12 -17.26
CA TYR A 159 -7.69 -16.04 -16.30
C TYR A 159 -8.06 -17.41 -15.72
N LYS A 160 -8.02 -18.47 -16.53
CA LYS A 160 -8.24 -19.83 -16.04
C LYS A 160 -7.23 -20.23 -14.97
N LYS A 161 -5.93 -19.97 -15.18
CA LYS A 161 -4.88 -20.24 -14.18
C LYS A 161 -5.12 -19.43 -12.91
N GLN A 162 -5.39 -18.13 -13.04
CA GLN A 162 -5.66 -17.26 -11.89
C GLN A 162 -6.90 -17.70 -11.10
N MET A 163 -7.97 -18.13 -11.79
CA MET A 163 -9.17 -18.66 -11.14
C MET A 163 -8.90 -19.98 -10.41
N VAL A 164 -8.09 -20.88 -10.97
CA VAL A 164 -7.68 -22.13 -10.30
C VAL A 164 -6.88 -21.82 -9.03
N ILE A 165 -5.90 -20.92 -9.11
CA ILE A 165 -5.09 -20.48 -7.99
C ILE A 165 -5.96 -19.82 -6.93
N ASN A 166 -6.84 -18.89 -7.32
CA ASN A 166 -7.75 -18.22 -6.41
C ASN A 166 -8.67 -19.22 -5.69
N LYS A 167 -9.22 -20.22 -6.40
CA LYS A 167 -10.01 -21.30 -5.78
C LYS A 167 -9.18 -22.13 -4.80
N LEU A 168 -7.93 -22.45 -5.13
CA LEU A 168 -7.01 -23.16 -4.24
C LEU A 168 -6.77 -22.36 -2.95
N LEU A 169 -6.34 -21.11 -3.07
CA LEU A 169 -6.04 -20.24 -1.94
C LEU A 169 -7.31 -19.98 -1.11
N ASN A 170 -8.46 -19.79 -1.75
CA ASN A 170 -9.74 -19.64 -1.04
C ASN A 170 -10.08 -20.86 -0.19
N LYS A 171 -9.98 -22.06 -0.78
CA LYS A 171 -10.28 -23.32 -0.10
C LYS A 171 -9.25 -23.65 0.99
N THR A 172 -7.97 -23.37 0.74
CA THR A 172 -6.88 -23.91 1.57
C THR A 172 -6.43 -22.94 2.64
N VAL A 173 -6.42 -21.65 2.34
CA VAL A 173 -5.89 -20.58 3.19
C VAL A 173 -7.03 -19.67 3.65
N ILE A 174 -7.64 -18.93 2.71
CA ILE A 174 -8.46 -17.77 3.04
C ILE A 174 -9.73 -18.13 3.82
N SER A 175 -10.41 -19.22 3.49
CA SER A 175 -11.64 -19.65 4.19
C SER A 175 -11.43 -20.11 5.63
N LYS A 176 -10.18 -20.37 6.04
CA LYS A 176 -9.82 -20.77 7.40
C LYS A 176 -9.43 -19.59 8.28
N ILE A 177 -9.22 -18.42 7.69
CA ILE A 177 -8.80 -17.22 8.42
C ILE A 177 -9.98 -16.66 9.20
N ILE A 178 -9.77 -16.56 10.51
CA ILE A 178 -10.72 -15.98 11.45
C ILE A 178 -10.01 -14.83 12.15
N VAL A 179 -10.67 -13.67 12.17
CA VAL A 179 -10.24 -12.52 12.97
C VAL A 179 -11.08 -12.54 14.25
N SER A 180 -10.41 -12.65 15.39
CA SER A 180 -11.07 -12.65 16.69
C SER A 180 -11.34 -11.22 17.17
N VAL A 181 -12.36 -11.06 18.03
CA VAL A 181 -12.65 -9.77 18.68
C VAL A 181 -11.47 -9.29 19.55
N SER A 182 -10.69 -10.22 20.11
CA SER A 182 -9.48 -9.88 20.87
C SER A 182 -8.42 -9.23 20.00
N GLU A 183 -8.19 -9.73 18.78
CA GLU A 183 -7.21 -9.16 17.85
C GLU A 183 -7.66 -7.79 17.36
N ILE A 184 -8.96 -7.62 17.06
CA ILE A 184 -9.52 -6.31 16.69
C ILE A 184 -9.31 -5.29 17.82
N LYS A 185 -9.57 -5.70 19.07
CA LYS A 185 -9.36 -4.84 20.23
C LYS A 185 -7.89 -4.51 20.45
N GLU A 186 -7.00 -5.47 20.27
CA GLU A 186 -5.55 -5.26 20.40
C GLU A 186 -5.05 -4.29 19.34
N TYR A 187 -5.43 -4.48 18.08
CA TYR A 187 -5.11 -3.56 16.99
C TYR A 187 -5.62 -2.14 17.28
N TYR A 188 -6.87 -1.99 17.73
CA TYR A 188 -7.42 -0.68 18.08
C TYR A 188 -6.62 0.02 19.18
N ASN A 189 -6.27 -0.68 20.25
CA ASN A 189 -5.52 -0.06 21.36
C ASN A 189 -4.09 0.30 20.96
N ASN A 190 -3.46 -0.51 20.09
CA ASN A 190 -2.10 -0.26 19.63
C ASN A 190 -2.04 0.85 18.57
N ASN A 191 -3.15 1.12 17.88
CA ASN A 191 -3.24 2.06 16.77
C ASN A 191 -4.32 3.15 17.00
N GLU A 192 -4.57 3.54 18.26
CA GLU A 192 -5.67 4.46 18.63
C GLU A 192 -5.62 5.78 17.84
N ASN A 193 -4.41 6.28 17.57
CA ASN A 193 -4.18 7.51 16.82
C ASN A 193 -4.71 7.46 15.38
N GLU A 194 -4.78 6.28 14.75
CA GLU A 194 -5.33 6.12 13.40
C GLU A 194 -6.85 6.33 13.36
N PHE A 195 -7.51 6.22 14.52
CA PHE A 195 -8.95 6.38 14.68
C PHE A 195 -9.35 7.77 15.21
N ILE A 196 -8.38 8.67 15.37
CA ILE A 196 -8.61 10.06 15.75
C ILE A 196 -8.95 10.86 14.49
N THR A 197 -10.15 11.43 14.47
CA THR A 197 -10.45 12.54 13.57
C THR A 197 -9.99 13.83 14.26
N PRO A 198 -8.99 14.53 13.72
CA PRO A 198 -8.43 15.71 14.37
C PRO A 198 -9.45 16.84 14.48
N GLU A 199 -9.23 17.73 15.45
CA GLU A 199 -9.98 18.97 15.57
C GLU A 199 -9.90 19.79 14.27
N GLN A 200 -11.05 20.25 13.78
CA GLN A 200 -11.14 21.08 12.58
C GLN A 200 -11.87 22.39 12.89
N VAL A 201 -11.39 23.47 12.29
CA VAL A 201 -12.06 24.77 12.33
C VAL A 201 -12.40 25.22 10.92
N ARG A 202 -13.56 25.85 10.76
CA ARG A 202 -13.87 26.60 9.55
C ARG A 202 -13.74 28.07 9.87
N ALA A 203 -12.84 28.75 9.18
CA ALA A 203 -12.63 30.17 9.38
C ALA A 203 -12.67 30.93 8.05
N ARG A 204 -12.93 32.22 8.18
CA ARG A 204 -12.79 33.19 7.10
C ARG A 204 -11.87 34.29 7.54
N HIS A 205 -11.14 34.89 6.60
CA HIS A 205 -10.18 35.93 6.94
C HIS A 205 -10.15 37.10 5.96
N ILE A 206 -9.64 38.23 6.44
CA ILE A 206 -9.21 39.37 5.64
C ILE A 206 -7.70 39.47 5.80
N LEU A 207 -6.96 39.50 4.69
CA LEU A 207 -5.52 39.70 4.67
C LEU A 207 -5.21 41.07 4.07
N VAL A 208 -4.36 41.86 4.72
CA VAL A 208 -3.90 43.17 4.23
C VAL A 208 -2.41 43.36 4.49
N ASN A 209 -1.79 44.31 3.80
CA ASN A 209 -0.35 44.54 3.87
C ASN A 209 0.11 45.37 5.08
N SER A 210 -0.80 46.07 5.76
CA SER A 210 -0.44 46.97 6.87
C SER A 210 -1.28 46.74 8.13
N SER A 211 -0.64 46.88 9.28
CA SER A 211 -1.29 46.75 10.59
C SER A 211 -2.36 47.83 10.79
N GLU A 212 -2.09 49.06 10.38
CA GLU A 212 -3.04 50.18 10.47
C GLU A 212 -4.34 49.90 9.70
N GLU A 213 -4.23 49.32 8.50
CA GLU A 213 -5.38 48.93 7.70
C GLU A 213 -6.16 47.79 8.37
N ALA A 214 -5.46 46.77 8.88
CA ALA A 214 -6.10 45.68 9.61
C ALA A 214 -6.83 46.17 10.87
N GLU A 215 -6.24 47.10 11.62
CA GLU A 215 -6.88 47.70 12.79
C GLU A 215 -8.12 48.52 12.42
N SER A 216 -8.07 49.27 11.31
CA SER A 216 -9.23 50.01 10.79
C SER A 216 -10.38 49.05 10.42
N ILE A 217 -10.07 47.99 9.67
CA ILE A 217 -11.07 46.99 9.26
C ILE A 217 -11.64 46.27 10.49
N LEU A 218 -10.80 45.89 11.45
CA LEU A 218 -11.27 45.24 12.68
C LEU A 218 -12.22 46.15 13.47
N LYS A 219 -11.98 47.47 13.47
CA LYS A 219 -12.90 48.44 14.06
C LYS A 219 -14.23 48.51 13.32
N GLU A 220 -14.21 48.62 11.99
CA GLU A 220 -15.42 48.59 11.15
C GLU A 220 -16.26 47.32 11.40
N LEU A 221 -15.60 46.16 11.51
CA LEU A 221 -16.26 44.89 11.83
C LEU A 221 -16.89 44.88 13.22
N LYS A 222 -16.21 45.44 14.23
CA LYS A 222 -16.75 45.58 15.61
C LYS A 222 -17.92 46.56 15.68
N ASP A 223 -17.93 47.57 14.81
CA ASP A 223 -19.01 48.55 14.67
C ASP A 223 -20.20 48.01 13.84
N GLY A 224 -20.11 46.78 13.31
CA GLY A 224 -21.21 46.05 12.67
C GLY A 224 -21.15 45.99 11.14
N ALA A 225 -20.04 46.35 10.51
CA ALA A 225 -19.86 46.16 9.08
C ALA A 225 -19.91 44.68 8.67
N ASP A 226 -20.37 44.40 7.45
CA ASP A 226 -20.41 43.03 6.93
C ASP A 226 -19.01 42.53 6.54
N PHE A 227 -18.62 41.38 7.07
CA PHE A 227 -17.29 40.81 6.82
C PHE A 227 -17.13 40.38 5.36
N ILE A 228 -18.19 39.90 4.68
CA ILE A 228 -18.09 39.40 3.30
C ILE A 228 -17.76 40.55 2.37
N ASP A 229 -18.44 41.66 2.57
CA ASP A 229 -18.23 42.87 1.79
C ASP A 229 -16.81 43.41 2.01
N LEU A 230 -16.38 43.56 3.26
CA LEU A 230 -15.02 44.02 3.58
C LEU A 230 -13.94 43.06 3.08
N ALA A 231 -14.16 41.74 3.14
CA ALA A 231 -13.21 40.77 2.60
C ALA A 231 -13.10 40.87 1.07
N LYS A 232 -14.22 41.01 0.36
CA LYS A 232 -14.22 41.18 -1.10
C LYS A 232 -13.57 42.48 -1.56
N GLU A 233 -13.75 43.54 -0.78
CA GLU A 233 -13.25 44.87 -1.12
C GLU A 233 -11.77 45.05 -0.76
N LYS A 234 -11.36 44.61 0.43
CA LYS A 234 -10.06 45.00 1.03
C LYS A 234 -9.06 43.84 1.14
N SER A 235 -9.50 42.58 1.12
CA SER A 235 -8.57 41.45 1.29
C SER A 235 -7.71 41.22 0.04
N ILE A 236 -6.41 41.02 0.24
CA ILE A 236 -5.47 40.66 -0.83
C ILE A 236 -5.33 39.14 -1.03
N CYS A 237 -6.02 38.33 -0.21
CA CYS A 237 -5.99 36.87 -0.35
C CYS A 237 -6.88 36.42 -1.52
N PRO A 238 -6.52 35.37 -2.28
CA PRO A 238 -7.40 34.79 -3.31
C PRO A 238 -8.79 34.38 -2.81
N SER A 239 -8.94 34.04 -1.51
CA SER A 239 -10.24 33.72 -0.89
C SER A 239 -11.19 34.93 -0.81
N ALA A 240 -10.72 36.15 -1.07
CA ALA A 240 -11.51 37.38 -1.05
C ALA A 240 -12.78 37.28 -1.90
N SER A 241 -12.72 36.65 -3.08
CA SER A 241 -13.89 36.48 -3.96
C SER A 241 -15.03 35.70 -3.29
N GLU A 242 -14.69 34.77 -2.40
CA GLU A 242 -15.61 33.95 -1.61
C GLU A 242 -15.86 34.56 -0.21
N GLY A 243 -15.59 35.85 -0.01
CA GLY A 243 -15.78 36.53 1.26
C GLY A 243 -14.74 36.16 2.33
N GLY A 244 -13.60 35.61 1.91
CA GLY A 244 -12.48 35.22 2.76
C GLY A 244 -12.59 33.81 3.34
N ASP A 245 -13.56 32.99 2.94
CA ASP A 245 -13.76 31.64 3.48
C ASP A 245 -12.64 30.68 3.07
N LEU A 246 -12.05 30.00 4.05
CA LEU A 246 -10.96 29.02 3.86
C LEU A 246 -11.45 27.58 3.90
N GLY A 247 -12.73 27.33 4.18
CA GLY A 247 -13.24 25.99 4.44
C GLY A 247 -12.76 25.44 5.79
N TYR A 248 -12.91 24.12 5.99
CA TYR A 248 -12.39 23.45 7.19
C TYR A 248 -10.90 23.14 7.04
N PHE A 249 -10.14 23.40 8.10
CA PHE A 249 -8.75 22.99 8.20
C PHE A 249 -8.45 22.47 9.61
N SER A 250 -7.49 21.56 9.67
CA SER A 250 -6.93 20.95 10.88
C SER A 250 -5.59 21.59 11.19
N LYS A 251 -5.04 21.31 12.38
CA LYS A 251 -3.70 21.78 12.75
C LYS A 251 -2.64 21.27 11.78
N GLY A 252 -1.61 22.09 11.53
CA GLY A 252 -0.53 21.85 10.58
C GLY A 252 -0.82 22.25 9.13
N GLN A 253 -2.04 22.73 8.82
CA GLN A 253 -2.41 23.13 7.45
C GLN A 253 -2.24 24.64 7.18
N MET A 254 -2.11 25.45 8.23
CA MET A 254 -1.93 26.90 8.14
C MET A 254 -0.62 27.33 8.82
N VAL A 255 -0.17 28.56 8.55
CA VAL A 255 0.98 29.12 9.28
C VAL A 255 0.64 29.25 10.77
N LYS A 256 1.66 29.01 11.61
CA LYS A 256 1.49 28.79 13.05
C LYS A 256 0.71 29.92 13.74
N GLU A 257 1.03 31.17 13.44
CA GLU A 257 0.42 32.33 14.07
C GLU A 257 -1.07 32.46 13.72
N PHE A 258 -1.42 32.17 12.45
CA PHE A 258 -2.81 32.15 12.00
C PHE A 258 -3.58 30.99 12.63
N GLU A 259 -2.99 29.81 12.66
CA GLU A 259 -3.58 28.61 13.23
C GLU A 259 -3.85 28.77 14.72
N ASP A 260 -2.83 29.17 15.50
CA ASP A 260 -2.94 29.37 16.94
C ASP A 260 -4.06 30.37 17.26
N ALA A 261 -4.18 31.44 16.47
CA ALA A 261 -5.26 32.41 16.62
C ALA A 261 -6.63 31.84 16.23
N ALA A 262 -6.74 31.12 15.11
CA ALA A 262 -8.02 30.56 14.63
C ALA A 262 -8.61 29.51 15.58
N PHE A 263 -7.76 28.63 16.11
CA PHE A 263 -8.19 27.56 17.02
C PHE A 263 -8.54 28.06 18.44
N ALA A 264 -8.00 29.22 18.84
CA ALA A 264 -8.30 29.86 20.12
C ALA A 264 -9.64 30.61 20.15
N LEU A 265 -10.26 30.86 19.00
CA LEU A 265 -11.55 31.55 18.90
C LEU A 265 -12.74 30.66 19.27
N GLU A 266 -13.80 31.29 19.76
CA GLU A 266 -15.13 30.72 19.84
C GLU A 266 -15.91 30.93 18.53
N VAL A 267 -16.89 30.06 18.25
CA VAL A 267 -17.66 30.14 17.00
C VAL A 267 -18.39 31.49 16.89
N GLY A 268 -18.14 32.21 15.80
CA GLY A 268 -18.66 33.55 15.54
C GLY A 268 -17.74 34.69 16.00
N GLU A 269 -16.69 34.40 16.75
CA GLU A 269 -15.75 35.39 17.29
C GLU A 269 -14.80 35.94 16.21
N LEU A 270 -14.35 37.18 16.43
CA LEU A 270 -13.31 37.86 15.65
C LEU A 270 -12.00 37.85 16.44
N SER A 271 -10.93 37.41 15.80
CA SER A 271 -9.57 37.55 16.33
C SER A 271 -9.12 39.01 16.44
N PRO A 272 -8.11 39.28 17.30
CA PRO A 272 -7.23 40.43 17.12
C PRO A 272 -6.56 40.43 15.75
N VAL A 273 -5.86 41.51 15.39
CA VAL A 273 -4.99 41.50 14.22
C VAL A 273 -3.87 40.48 14.44
N VAL A 274 -3.76 39.52 13.54
CA VAL A 274 -2.74 38.45 13.58
C VAL A 274 -1.70 38.75 12.51
N GLU A 275 -0.44 38.94 12.92
CA GLU A 275 0.66 39.12 11.99
C GLU A 275 1.22 37.75 11.57
N THR A 276 1.44 37.57 10.27
CA THR A 276 2.16 36.43 9.71
C THR A 276 3.17 36.93 8.67
N GLN A 277 3.97 36.01 8.13
CA GLN A 277 4.85 36.31 6.99
C GLN A 277 4.12 36.82 5.73
N TYR A 278 2.79 36.65 5.63
CA TYR A 278 1.98 37.09 4.50
C TYR A 278 1.32 38.46 4.72
N GLY A 279 1.47 39.06 5.90
CA GLY A 279 0.86 40.33 6.28
C GLY A 279 -0.03 40.19 7.51
N TYR A 280 -1.06 41.02 7.57
CA TYR A 280 -1.93 41.15 8.74
C TYR A 280 -3.31 40.56 8.45
N HIS A 281 -3.76 39.68 9.35
CA HIS A 281 -4.99 38.93 9.21
C HIS A 281 -6.01 39.34 10.26
N ILE A 282 -7.27 39.36 9.84
CA ILE A 282 -8.42 39.38 10.75
C ILE A 282 -9.21 38.11 10.45
N ILE A 283 -9.30 37.24 11.44
CA ILE A 283 -9.93 35.92 11.35
C ILE A 283 -11.29 35.98 12.03
N LYS A 284 -12.31 35.39 11.40
CA LYS A 284 -13.59 35.06 12.03
C LYS A 284 -13.79 33.56 12.00
N LEU A 285 -14.05 32.97 13.16
CA LEU A 285 -14.38 31.55 13.23
C LEU A 285 -15.85 31.36 12.86
N LEU A 286 -16.13 30.42 11.95
CA LEU A 286 -17.47 30.12 11.46
C LEU A 286 -18.04 28.84 12.06
N ASP A 287 -17.18 27.83 12.24
CA ASP A 287 -17.57 26.55 12.82
C ASP A 287 -16.34 25.85 13.43
N LYS A 288 -16.59 24.93 14.37
CA LYS A 288 -15.57 24.16 15.07
C LYS A 288 -16.06 22.73 15.30
N THR A 289 -15.34 21.78 14.71
CA THR A 289 -15.54 20.34 14.91
C THR A 289 -14.47 19.85 15.89
N PRO A 290 -14.85 19.36 17.08
CA PRO A 290 -13.87 18.88 18.05
C PRO A 290 -13.16 17.63 17.53
N GLU A 291 -11.99 17.37 18.10
CA GLU A 291 -11.34 16.07 17.92
C GLU A 291 -12.29 14.96 18.41
N THR A 292 -12.39 13.89 17.63
CA THR A 292 -13.20 12.74 17.99
C THR A 292 -12.42 11.46 17.77
N LEU A 293 -12.41 10.61 18.79
CA LEU A 293 -11.93 9.24 18.68
C LEU A 293 -13.09 8.36 18.25
N LYS A 294 -12.98 7.76 17.06
CA LYS A 294 -13.92 6.76 16.58
C LYS A 294 -13.88 5.57 17.54
N SER A 295 -15.02 5.18 18.10
CA SER A 295 -15.06 4.10 19.09
C SER A 295 -14.67 2.76 18.47
N LEU A 296 -14.25 1.81 19.31
CA LEU A 296 -13.98 0.43 18.86
C LEU A 296 -15.16 -0.13 18.05
N GLU A 297 -16.40 0.04 18.51
CA GLU A 297 -17.60 -0.47 17.81
C GLU A 297 -17.75 0.09 16.40
N GLU A 298 -17.43 1.38 16.21
CA GLU A 298 -17.48 2.03 14.90
C GLU A 298 -16.30 1.62 14.01
N ALA A 299 -15.13 1.34 14.59
CA ALA A 299 -13.92 0.94 13.87
C ALA A 299 -13.83 -0.57 13.59
N MET A 300 -14.60 -1.40 14.30
CA MET A 300 -14.50 -2.87 14.27
C MET A 300 -14.52 -3.45 12.85
N GLY A 301 -15.45 -3.01 12.00
CA GLY A 301 -15.56 -3.55 10.64
C GLY A 301 -14.40 -3.17 9.71
N GLU A 302 -13.80 -2.00 9.93
CA GLU A 302 -12.61 -1.53 9.21
C GLU A 302 -11.38 -2.33 9.63
N ILE A 303 -11.18 -2.49 10.95
CA ILE A 303 -10.09 -3.26 11.53
C ILE A 303 -10.20 -4.73 11.12
N GLU A 304 -11.40 -5.31 11.10
CA GLU A 304 -11.60 -6.70 10.67
C GLU A 304 -11.12 -6.90 9.22
N VAL A 305 -11.39 -5.95 8.31
CA VAL A 305 -10.92 -6.02 6.92
C VAL A 305 -9.40 -5.92 6.84
N ILE A 306 -8.79 -4.98 7.58
CA ILE A 306 -7.34 -4.79 7.64
C ILE A 306 -6.67 -6.09 8.12
N LEU A 307 -7.04 -6.56 9.32
CA LEU A 307 -6.47 -7.76 9.92
C LEU A 307 -6.70 -9.00 9.06
N LYS A 308 -7.86 -9.10 8.40
CA LYS A 308 -8.14 -10.23 7.51
C LYS A 308 -7.23 -10.20 6.29
N GLN A 309 -6.96 -9.03 5.71
CA GLN A 309 -6.05 -8.90 4.56
C GLN A 309 -4.60 -9.19 4.95
N GLU A 310 -4.15 -8.69 6.10
CA GLU A 310 -2.80 -8.95 6.63
C GLU A 310 -2.59 -10.45 6.85
N LYS A 311 -3.51 -11.11 7.56
CA LYS A 311 -3.48 -12.56 7.77
C LYS A 311 -3.56 -13.35 6.47
N GLN A 312 -4.34 -12.90 5.49
CA GLN A 312 -4.40 -13.56 4.18
C GLN A 312 -3.03 -13.54 3.50
N ASN A 313 -2.37 -12.39 3.49
CA ASN A 313 -1.06 -12.25 2.89
C ASN A 313 -0.03 -13.15 3.60
N GLU A 314 0.01 -13.09 4.93
CA GLU A 314 0.92 -13.91 5.75
C GLU A 314 0.71 -15.42 5.50
N GLU A 315 -0.54 -15.89 5.57
CA GLU A 315 -0.83 -17.31 5.41
C GLU A 315 -0.62 -17.80 3.97
N ILE A 316 -0.80 -16.94 2.95
CA ILE A 316 -0.47 -17.28 1.55
C ILE A 316 1.05 -17.43 1.40
N ILE A 317 1.83 -16.54 2.01
CA ILE A 317 3.29 -16.61 2.01
C ILE A 317 3.75 -17.91 2.70
N ASN A 318 3.27 -18.18 3.91
CA ASN A 318 3.59 -19.42 4.65
C ASN A 318 3.19 -20.67 3.86
N TYR A 319 2.05 -20.63 3.17
CA TYR A 319 1.60 -21.74 2.32
C TYR A 319 2.52 -21.96 1.12
N LEU A 320 2.95 -20.89 0.45
CA LEU A 320 3.90 -20.94 -0.66
C LEU A 320 5.28 -21.44 -0.21
N GLU A 321 5.79 -20.98 0.93
CA GLU A 321 7.04 -21.45 1.51
C GLU A 321 7.01 -22.95 1.76
N GLY A 322 5.92 -23.46 2.35
CA GLY A 322 5.74 -24.90 2.52
C GLY A 322 5.70 -25.68 1.20
N LEU A 323 5.14 -25.10 0.13
CA LEU A 323 5.19 -25.72 -1.21
C LEU A 323 6.60 -25.73 -1.78
N ILE A 324 7.34 -24.62 -1.65
CA ILE A 324 8.73 -24.48 -2.12
C ILE A 324 9.63 -25.50 -1.40
N GLU A 325 9.56 -25.59 -0.06
CA GLU A 325 10.34 -26.53 0.74
C GLU A 325 10.09 -27.99 0.37
N SER A 326 8.86 -28.32 -0.05
CA SER A 326 8.46 -29.68 -0.41
C SER A 326 8.75 -30.05 -1.87
N ALA A 327 9.13 -29.08 -2.71
CA ALA A 327 9.25 -29.26 -4.15
C ALA A 327 10.68 -29.57 -4.60
N ASP A 328 10.80 -30.36 -5.67
CA ASP A 328 12.07 -30.52 -6.41
C ASP A 328 12.19 -29.38 -7.42
N ILE A 329 12.92 -28.32 -7.04
CA ILE A 329 13.16 -27.13 -7.87
C ILE A 329 14.62 -27.13 -8.34
N LYS A 330 14.81 -27.11 -9.66
CA LYS A 330 16.12 -26.98 -10.31
C LYS A 330 16.13 -25.77 -11.23
N ILE A 331 16.81 -24.70 -10.83
CA ILE A 331 17.02 -23.52 -11.69
C ILE A 331 18.17 -23.81 -12.66
N LEU A 332 17.95 -23.59 -13.95
CA LEU A 332 18.89 -23.90 -15.03
C LEU A 332 19.11 -22.61 -15.86
N GLY A 333 20.37 -22.16 -16.03
CA GLY A 333 20.67 -21.01 -16.90
C GLY A 333 21.00 -19.67 -16.22
N GLY A 334 21.18 -19.65 -14.90
CA GLY A 334 21.89 -18.60 -14.14
C GLY A 334 22.95 -19.25 -13.23
N LYS A 335 23.91 -18.50 -12.67
CA LYS A 335 24.81 -19.02 -11.60
C LYS A 335 23.97 -19.78 -10.57
N GLU A 336 24.44 -20.95 -10.14
CA GLU A 336 23.76 -21.80 -9.15
C GLU A 336 23.16 -20.97 -8.01
N ILE A 337 21.83 -20.94 -7.92
CA ILE A 337 21.14 -20.67 -6.67
C ILE A 337 20.31 -21.91 -6.39
N SER A 338 20.88 -22.76 -5.55
CA SER A 338 20.13 -23.83 -4.91
C SER A 338 19.39 -23.22 -3.72
N PRO A 339 18.10 -23.52 -3.51
CA PRO A 339 17.49 -23.36 -2.20
C PRO A 339 18.03 -24.52 -1.35
N THR A 340 19.27 -24.40 -0.88
CA THR A 340 19.82 -25.31 0.11
C THR A 340 20.09 -24.53 1.38
N SER A 341 19.59 -25.11 2.47
CA SER A 341 19.89 -24.78 3.86
C SER A 341 21.37 -25.04 4.23
N GLU A 342 22.29 -24.78 3.31
CA GLU A 342 23.72 -24.87 3.54
C GLU A 342 24.38 -23.56 3.07
N ILE A 343 25.02 -22.91 4.04
CA ILE A 343 25.74 -21.64 3.98
C ILE A 343 26.36 -21.40 2.58
N ALA A 344 25.76 -20.52 1.78
CA ALA A 344 26.38 -20.03 0.57
C ALA A 344 27.67 -19.25 0.93
N PRO A 345 28.75 -19.39 0.14
CA PRO A 345 30.01 -18.72 0.45
C PRO A 345 29.87 -17.21 0.30
N ILE A 346 30.30 -16.51 1.34
CA ILE A 346 30.48 -15.05 1.43
C ILE A 346 31.09 -14.50 0.14
N THR A 347 30.36 -13.64 -0.56
CA THR A 347 30.91 -12.83 -1.65
C THR A 347 31.11 -11.42 -1.14
N ALA A 348 32.35 -10.92 -1.16
CA ALA A 348 32.64 -9.52 -0.91
C ALA A 348 32.47 -8.75 -2.23
N SER A 349 31.57 -7.78 -2.27
CA SER A 349 31.52 -6.77 -3.34
C SER A 349 32.15 -5.47 -2.85
N ALA A 350 32.67 -4.64 -3.76
CA ALA A 350 33.34 -3.40 -3.40
C ALA A 350 32.29 -2.33 -3.02
N VAL A 351 32.22 -1.97 -1.74
CA VAL A 351 31.38 -0.86 -1.26
C VAL A 351 32.21 0.42 -1.16
N ASP A 352 31.64 1.54 -1.60
CA ASP A 352 32.27 2.85 -1.50
C ASP A 352 32.23 3.36 -0.05
N ASP A 353 33.40 3.42 0.60
CA ASP A 353 33.58 3.94 1.97
C ASP A 353 33.02 5.37 2.13
N GLU A 354 32.98 6.17 1.06
CA GLU A 354 32.44 7.53 1.06
C GLU A 354 30.91 7.52 1.20
N CYS A 355 30.23 6.51 0.66
CA CYS A 355 28.78 6.37 0.72
C CYS A 355 28.29 6.01 2.12
N ILE A 356 28.94 5.06 2.78
CA ILE A 356 28.57 4.64 4.14
C ILE A 356 28.75 5.78 5.15
N THR A 357 29.77 6.61 4.92
CA THR A 357 30.03 7.82 5.73
C THR A 357 28.92 8.85 5.61
N LYS A 358 28.25 8.97 4.44
CA LYS A 358 27.10 9.87 4.24
C LYS A 358 25.92 9.56 5.18
N TYR A 359 25.75 8.28 5.53
CA TYR A 359 24.62 7.79 6.35
C TYR A 359 25.01 7.49 7.80
N ASP A 360 26.22 7.89 8.24
CA ASP A 360 26.72 7.70 9.60
C ASP A 360 26.66 6.25 10.10
N ILE A 361 26.82 5.25 9.21
CA ILE A 361 26.76 3.83 9.58
C ILE A 361 28.15 3.39 10.09
N PRO A 362 28.28 2.97 11.36
CA PRO A 362 29.56 2.51 11.89
C PRO A 362 30.02 1.24 11.17
N LYS A 363 31.33 1.12 10.90
CA LYS A 363 31.92 -0.06 10.23
C LYS A 363 31.61 -1.40 10.90
N ASN A 364 31.35 -1.39 12.21
CA ASN A 364 31.05 -2.59 13.01
C ASN A 364 29.54 -2.91 13.10
N THR A 365 28.72 -2.35 12.21
CA THR A 365 27.26 -2.49 12.21
C THR A 365 26.83 -3.49 11.15
N VAL A 366 25.93 -4.41 11.49
CA VAL A 366 25.27 -5.27 10.51
C VAL A 366 24.02 -4.57 9.99
N ILE A 367 23.91 -4.36 8.69
CA ILE A 367 22.69 -3.85 8.06
C ILE A 367 21.73 -5.02 7.88
N PHE A 368 20.60 -4.97 8.58
CA PHE A 368 19.55 -5.97 8.51
C PHE A 368 18.40 -5.44 7.65
N VAL A 369 18.32 -5.95 6.42
CA VAL A 369 17.26 -5.60 5.46
C VAL A 369 16.07 -6.52 5.66
N TYR A 370 14.88 -5.94 5.82
CA TYR A 370 13.68 -6.71 6.09
C TYR A 370 12.41 -6.04 5.52
N SER A 371 11.34 -6.83 5.43
CA SER A 371 9.98 -6.34 5.18
C SER A 371 9.08 -6.70 6.37
N GLU A 372 8.09 -5.85 6.65
CA GLU A 372 7.04 -6.16 7.65
C GLU A 372 6.17 -7.34 7.23
N SER A 373 6.04 -7.59 5.92
CA SER A 373 5.27 -8.72 5.37
C SER A 373 6.07 -10.03 5.25
N CYS A 374 7.33 -10.06 5.69
CA CYS A 374 8.24 -11.19 5.49
C CYS A 374 8.28 -12.10 6.73
N SER A 375 7.78 -13.33 6.59
CA SER A 375 7.74 -14.38 7.64
C SER A 375 9.14 -14.77 8.13
N HIS A 376 10.10 -14.97 7.22
CA HIS A 376 11.50 -15.25 7.54
C HIS A 376 12.13 -14.10 8.34
N CYS A 377 11.79 -12.86 7.99
CA CYS A 377 12.22 -11.68 8.71
C CYS A 377 11.65 -11.68 10.12
N ALA A 378 10.35 -12.00 10.29
CA ALA A 378 9.72 -12.11 11.59
C ALA A 378 10.43 -13.11 12.52
N LYS A 379 11.00 -14.21 11.98
CA LYS A 379 11.84 -15.14 12.76
C LYS A 379 13.22 -14.57 13.11
N MET A 380 13.81 -13.77 12.23
CA MET A 380 15.12 -13.14 12.49
C MET A 380 15.04 -11.94 13.44
N LYS A 381 13.95 -11.16 13.43
CA LYS A 381 13.80 -9.94 14.27
C LYS A 381 14.09 -10.20 15.77
N PRO A 382 13.60 -11.28 16.41
CA PRO A 382 13.95 -11.60 17.80
C PRO A 382 15.44 -11.90 18.00
N LEU A 383 16.09 -12.62 17.07
CA LEU A 383 17.51 -12.97 17.17
C LEU A 383 18.40 -11.74 17.01
N VAL A 384 18.04 -10.83 16.10
CA VAL A 384 18.72 -9.54 15.94
C VAL A 384 18.64 -8.74 17.25
N LYS A 385 17.45 -8.63 17.85
CA LYS A 385 17.27 -7.94 19.14
C LYS A 385 18.04 -8.61 20.28
N GLU A 386 18.16 -9.93 20.28
CA GLU A 386 18.94 -10.67 21.27
C GLU A 386 20.43 -10.30 21.17
N LEU A 387 21.00 -10.29 19.96
CA LEU A 387 22.39 -9.89 19.75
C LEU A 387 22.63 -8.39 20.00
N GLU A 388 21.67 -7.51 19.72
CA GLU A 388 21.75 -6.11 20.16
C GLU A 388 21.87 -6.01 21.69
N GLY A 389 21.14 -6.84 22.43
CA GLY A 389 21.26 -6.99 23.88
C GLY A 389 22.64 -7.49 24.34
N GLU A 390 23.35 -8.24 23.49
CA GLU A 390 24.74 -8.67 23.70
C GLU A 390 25.79 -7.63 23.25
N GLY A 391 25.36 -6.47 22.75
CA GLY A 391 26.23 -5.36 22.33
C GLY A 391 26.67 -5.40 20.87
N TYR A 392 26.00 -6.19 20.02
CA TYR A 392 26.15 -6.08 18.56
C TYR A 392 25.37 -4.88 18.02
N ASN A 393 25.90 -4.23 16.99
CA ASN A 393 25.25 -3.08 16.36
C ASN A 393 24.51 -3.55 15.11
N PHE A 394 23.23 -3.23 15.02
CA PHE A 394 22.43 -3.47 13.82
C PHE A 394 21.83 -2.17 13.30
N TYR A 395 21.78 -2.05 11.97
CA TYR A 395 21.02 -1.02 11.27
C TYR A 395 19.79 -1.67 10.65
N TRP A 396 18.61 -1.28 11.12
CA TRP A 396 17.32 -1.85 10.72
C TRP A 396 16.85 -1.18 9.43
N ALA A 397 17.02 -1.84 8.29
CA ALA A 397 16.64 -1.32 6.99
C ALA A 397 15.31 -1.93 6.51
N GLY A 398 14.19 -1.33 6.95
CA GLY A 398 12.84 -1.72 6.57
C GLY A 398 12.33 -0.96 5.34
N GLY A 399 11.49 -1.61 4.52
CA GLY A 399 10.93 -0.99 3.30
C GLY A 399 10.05 0.26 3.51
N SER A 400 9.60 0.54 4.74
CA SER A 400 8.86 1.76 5.09
C SER A 400 9.76 2.94 5.48
N ASP A 401 11.07 2.72 5.66
CA ASP A 401 12.03 3.76 5.99
C ASP A 401 12.66 4.32 4.70
N SER A 402 12.25 5.54 4.33
CA SER A 402 12.72 6.19 3.11
C SER A 402 14.24 6.43 3.13
N ASN A 403 14.83 6.68 4.30
CA ASN A 403 16.27 6.90 4.43
C ASN A 403 17.05 5.60 4.29
N ALA A 404 16.54 4.51 4.88
CA ALA A 404 17.12 3.19 4.70
C ALA A 404 17.06 2.73 3.23
N TYR A 405 15.95 3.01 2.54
CA TYR A 405 15.79 2.70 1.13
C TYR A 405 16.76 3.49 0.23
N GLU A 406 16.94 4.80 0.49
CA GLU A 406 17.91 5.63 -0.25
C GLU A 406 19.35 5.13 -0.02
N MET A 407 19.70 4.85 1.23
CA MET A 407 21.00 4.29 1.62
C MET A 407 21.30 2.94 0.94
N LEU A 408 20.34 2.01 0.93
CA LEU A 408 20.52 0.69 0.30
C LEU A 408 20.76 0.83 -1.21
N ASN A 409 20.01 1.72 -1.87
CA ASN A 409 20.12 1.91 -3.31
C ASN A 409 21.35 2.72 -3.74
N GLU A 410 21.89 3.58 -2.88
CA GLU A 410 23.11 4.32 -3.19
C GLU A 410 24.38 3.55 -2.84
N CYS A 411 24.42 2.85 -1.70
CA CYS A 411 25.65 2.24 -1.19
C CYS A 411 25.78 0.75 -1.49
N PHE A 412 24.67 0.04 -1.71
CA PHE A 412 24.63 -1.42 -1.80
C PHE A 412 23.90 -1.93 -3.05
N THR A 413 23.80 -1.11 -4.12
CA THR A 413 23.04 -1.44 -5.34
C THR A 413 23.43 -2.79 -5.96
N ASP A 414 24.72 -3.12 -5.96
CA ASP A 414 25.27 -4.36 -6.54
C ASP A 414 25.12 -5.60 -5.63
N ILE A 415 24.68 -5.39 -4.39
CA ILE A 415 24.56 -6.38 -3.30
C ILE A 415 23.09 -6.69 -2.99
N MET A 416 22.18 -5.76 -3.28
CA MET A 416 20.75 -5.96 -3.06
C MET A 416 20.20 -7.09 -3.95
N THR A 417 19.82 -8.21 -3.34
CA THR A 417 19.30 -9.39 -4.05
C THR A 417 17.79 -9.30 -4.29
N GLY A 418 17.10 -8.37 -3.61
CA GLY A 418 15.64 -8.26 -3.63
C GLY A 418 14.93 -9.30 -2.75
N TYR A 419 15.67 -10.18 -2.06
CA TYR A 419 15.14 -11.10 -1.08
C TYR A 419 15.46 -10.62 0.33
N VAL A 420 14.53 -10.84 1.25
CA VAL A 420 14.67 -10.55 2.68
C VAL A 420 14.33 -11.79 3.50
N PRO A 421 14.96 -12.02 4.67
CA PRO A 421 15.94 -11.16 5.32
C PRO A 421 17.30 -11.18 4.61
N GLN A 422 17.97 -10.02 4.60
CA GLN A 422 19.35 -9.88 4.12
C GLN A 422 20.19 -9.21 5.19
N PHE A 423 21.43 -9.66 5.37
CA PHE A 423 22.41 -9.13 6.31
C PHE A 423 23.63 -8.67 5.53
N ILE A 424 24.04 -7.42 5.73
CA ILE A 424 25.12 -6.80 4.94
C ILE A 424 26.10 -6.13 5.90
N CYS A 425 27.39 -6.43 5.75
CA CYS A 425 28.47 -5.70 6.38
C CYS A 425 28.83 -4.44 5.56
N PRO A 426 29.29 -3.36 6.19
CA PRO A 426 29.77 -2.15 5.52
C PRO A 426 30.89 -2.38 4.50
N ASP A 427 31.66 -3.46 4.62
CA ASP A 427 32.71 -3.82 3.68
C ASP A 427 32.21 -4.64 2.47
N GLY A 428 30.89 -4.87 2.37
CA GLY A 428 30.25 -5.56 1.26
C GLY A 428 30.13 -7.07 1.40
N VAL A 429 30.41 -7.63 2.59
CA VAL A 429 30.07 -9.02 2.90
C VAL A 429 28.57 -9.15 3.15
N GLU A 430 27.90 -10.08 2.47
CA GLU A 430 26.44 -10.26 2.59
C GLU A 430 26.01 -11.70 2.90
N TYR A 431 24.79 -11.83 3.43
CA TYR A 431 24.07 -13.09 3.59
C TYR A 431 22.58 -12.87 3.35
N THR A 432 21.91 -13.80 2.66
CA THR A 432 20.46 -13.76 2.40
C THR A 432 19.82 -15.02 2.96
N GLY A 433 18.74 -14.86 3.74
CA GLY A 433 17.97 -15.95 4.33
C GLY A 433 18.02 -16.01 5.85
N GLU A 434 17.43 -17.06 6.43
CA GLU A 434 17.46 -17.30 7.88
C GLU A 434 18.83 -17.79 8.35
N MET A 435 19.16 -17.50 9.61
CA MET A 435 20.38 -17.97 10.29
C MET A 435 20.02 -18.47 11.69
N SER A 436 20.78 -19.45 12.19
CA SER A 436 20.78 -19.71 13.63
C SER A 436 21.36 -18.50 14.38
N ILE A 437 21.12 -18.40 15.69
CA ILE A 437 21.70 -17.32 16.49
C ILE A 437 23.24 -17.42 16.51
N GLU A 438 23.79 -18.64 16.49
CA GLU A 438 25.23 -18.88 16.42
C GLU A 438 25.82 -18.39 15.10
N ASP A 439 25.15 -18.66 13.97
CA ASP A 439 25.61 -18.24 12.66
C ASP A 439 25.48 -16.72 12.48
N LEU A 440 24.38 -16.13 12.97
CA LEU A 440 24.18 -14.68 12.93
C LEU A 440 25.25 -13.95 13.76
N LYS A 441 25.59 -14.50 14.92
CA LYS A 441 26.68 -13.99 15.75
C LYS A 441 28.03 -14.08 15.04
N ALA A 442 28.31 -15.22 14.41
CA ALA A 442 29.54 -15.42 13.63
C ALA A 442 29.63 -14.48 12.42
N PHE A 443 28.50 -14.15 11.78
CA PHE A 443 28.43 -13.14 10.73
C PHE A 443 28.70 -11.73 11.29
N ALA A 444 28.06 -11.35 12.39
CA ALA A 444 28.24 -10.05 13.00
C ALA A 444 29.68 -9.83 13.54
N ASP A 445 30.33 -10.89 14.02
CA ASP A 445 31.75 -10.85 14.39
C ASP A 445 32.67 -10.64 13.19
N LYS A 446 32.29 -11.11 11.98
CA LYS A 446 33.04 -10.83 10.76
C LYS A 446 32.91 -9.37 10.32
N CYS A 447 31.71 -8.78 10.43
CA CYS A 447 31.56 -7.34 10.14
C CYS A 447 32.36 -6.43 11.09
N ARG A 448 32.80 -6.95 12.26
CA ARG A 448 33.63 -6.22 13.23
C ARG A 448 35.13 -6.31 12.94
N ALA A 449 35.59 -7.31 12.20
CA ALA A 449 36.99 -7.66 12.02
C ALA A 449 37.62 -6.87 10.87
#